data_AF-A0A2S7UWG4-F1
#
_entry.id   AF-A0A2S7UWG4-F1
#
_cell.length_a   1.000
_cell.length_b   1.000
_cell.length_c   1.000
_cell.angle_alpha   90.00
_cell.angle_beta   90.00
_cell.angle_gamma   90.00
#
_symmetry.space_group_name_H-M   'P 1'
#
loop_
_entity.id
_entity.type
_entity.pdbx_description
1 polymer ?
#
loop_
_entity_poly.entity_id
_entity_poly.type
_entity_poly.pdbx_seq_one_letter_code
_entity_poly.pdbx_strand_id
1 'polypeptide(L)'
;MSKILNSAVIITLLGFCHLSYGEGLRKVKLDKTLICYPASYSPDTSFISAILAPISDQLDSSDGQDLIYIPASEIKKKVPDYTISHVNIHNVNFEHSLTGLAYAKSQIGNPKGMASSAWNIYSESESVFIEKDNILPLTRVYQYHKPLFMWHLVKYPPKQKPETKLPDDWYIGSCLEAAGSYSCTQTVEYKSIYYEYKVQAQDMHLREDISEAVTALFTEWENSCNGS
;
A
#
# COMPACT_ATOMS: atom_id res chain seq x y z
N MET A 1 -31.21 46.60 -57.10
CA MET A 1 -31.58 45.37 -56.37
C MET A 1 -30.32 44.88 -55.66
N SER A 2 -30.17 45.04 -54.34
CA SER A 2 -30.67 44.12 -53.28
C SER A 2 -30.07 42.71 -53.47
N LYS A 3 -29.32 42.06 -52.57
CA LYS A 3 -29.18 42.15 -51.11
C LYS A 3 -27.82 41.58 -50.65
N ILE A 4 -27.35 42.14 -49.55
CA ILE A 4 -26.46 41.54 -48.56
C ILE A 4 -27.17 40.33 -47.92
N LEU A 5 -26.50 39.20 -47.76
CA LEU A 5 -26.80 38.16 -46.74
C LEU A 5 -25.48 37.40 -46.51
N ASN A 6 -24.64 37.83 -45.57
CA ASN A 6 -24.57 37.31 -44.20
C ASN A 6 -24.87 35.81 -44.08
N SER A 7 -23.81 35.01 -44.04
CA SER A 7 -23.80 33.74 -43.32
C SER A 7 -22.43 33.55 -42.71
N ALA A 8 -22.22 34.24 -41.58
CA ALA A 8 -21.20 33.91 -40.61
C ALA A 8 -21.58 32.55 -40.01
N VAL A 9 -20.94 31.48 -40.48
CA VAL A 9 -20.91 30.22 -39.74
C VAL A 9 -19.87 30.41 -38.66
N ILE A 10 -20.38 30.72 -37.47
CA ILE A 10 -19.65 30.79 -36.22
C ILE A 10 -18.95 29.44 -36.04
N ILE A 11 -17.63 29.44 -36.22
CA ILE A 11 -16.77 28.37 -35.72
C ILE A 11 -16.80 28.53 -34.20
N THR A 12 -17.67 27.79 -33.53
CA THR A 12 -17.52 27.48 -32.11
C THR A 12 -16.24 26.67 -31.96
N LEU A 13 -15.11 27.37 -31.82
CA LEU A 13 -13.99 26.88 -31.03
C LEU A 13 -14.56 26.68 -29.61
N LEU A 14 -15.13 25.50 -29.37
CA LEU A 14 -15.07 24.89 -28.05
C LEU A 14 -13.59 24.64 -27.80
N GLY A 15 -12.90 25.71 -27.39
CA GLY A 15 -11.68 25.59 -26.63
C GLY A 15 -12.04 24.74 -25.44
N PHE A 16 -11.75 23.45 -25.55
CA PHE A 16 -11.40 22.63 -24.40
C PHE A 16 -10.18 23.32 -23.78
N CYS A 17 -10.43 24.37 -23.01
CA CYS A 17 -9.65 24.66 -21.83
C CYS A 17 -9.76 23.39 -21.00
N HIS A 18 -8.86 22.44 -21.24
CA HIS A 18 -8.29 21.69 -20.15
C HIS A 18 -7.68 22.75 -19.23
N LEU A 19 -8.50 23.29 -18.33
CA LEU A 19 -8.01 23.69 -17.03
C LEU A 19 -7.38 22.42 -16.50
N SER A 20 -6.08 22.25 -16.74
CA SER A 20 -5.26 21.48 -15.82
C SER A 20 -5.34 22.25 -14.52
N TYR A 21 -6.40 22.01 -13.76
CA TYR A 21 -6.33 22.16 -12.32
C TYR A 21 -5.14 21.29 -11.94
N GLY A 22 -3.98 21.94 -11.75
CA GLY A 22 -2.80 21.25 -11.27
C GLY A 22 -3.23 20.51 -10.03
N GLU A 23 -3.05 19.19 -10.03
CA GLU A 23 -3.37 18.38 -8.89
C GLU A 23 -2.68 18.96 -7.66
N GLY A 24 -3.45 19.24 -6.60
CA GLY A 24 -2.89 19.75 -5.36
C GLY A 24 -1.93 18.73 -4.76
N LEU A 25 -0.83 19.18 -4.17
CA LEU A 25 0.07 18.30 -3.41
C LEU A 25 -0.30 18.32 -1.93
N ARG A 26 -0.38 17.14 -1.33
CA ARG A 26 -0.44 16.97 0.12
C ARG A 26 0.97 16.91 0.68
N LYS A 27 1.28 17.82 1.61
CA LYS A 27 2.60 17.93 2.25
C LYS A 27 2.55 17.26 3.62
N VAL A 28 3.42 16.28 3.84
CA VAL A 28 3.46 15.51 5.09
C VAL A 28 4.88 15.36 5.56
N LYS A 29 5.12 15.72 6.82
CA LYS A 29 6.41 15.57 7.47
C LYS A 29 6.34 14.44 8.49
N LEU A 30 7.16 13.43 8.30
CA LEU A 30 7.30 12.27 9.19
C LEU A 30 8.75 12.23 9.67
N ASP A 31 8.96 12.46 10.96
CA ASP A 31 10.26 12.75 11.56
C ASP A 31 10.99 13.90 10.83
N LYS A 32 12.07 13.60 10.10
CA LYS A 32 12.93 14.58 9.41
C LYS A 32 12.63 14.65 7.91
N THR A 33 11.88 13.70 7.37
CA THR A 33 11.56 13.61 5.95
C THR A 33 10.24 14.32 5.67
N LEU A 34 10.25 15.17 4.64
CA LEU A 34 9.07 15.85 4.10
C LEU A 34 8.77 15.25 2.73
N ILE A 35 7.55 14.77 2.51
CA ILE A 35 7.06 14.29 1.22
C ILE A 35 5.87 15.11 0.76
N CYS A 36 5.76 15.30 -0.56
CA CYS A 36 4.70 16.06 -1.20
C CYS A 36 4.09 15.22 -2.31
N TYR A 37 3.05 14.48 -1.96
CA TYR A 37 2.43 13.52 -2.87
C TYR A 37 1.09 14.05 -3.41
N PRO A 38 0.62 13.52 -4.55
CA PRO A 38 -0.67 13.89 -5.14
C PRO A 38 -1.84 13.82 -4.14
N ALA A 39 -2.62 14.89 -3.97
CA ALA A 39 -3.70 14.91 -2.98
C ALA A 39 -4.76 13.84 -3.22
N SER A 40 -4.93 13.36 -4.46
CA SER A 40 -5.82 12.24 -4.78
C SER A 40 -5.40 10.91 -4.15
N TYR A 41 -4.15 10.79 -3.71
CA TYR A 41 -3.63 9.58 -3.05
C TYR A 41 -3.94 9.59 -1.55
N SER A 42 -4.47 10.68 -1.00
CA SER A 42 -5.06 10.68 0.33
C SER A 42 -6.53 10.29 0.23
N PRO A 43 -7.06 9.42 1.08
CA PRO A 43 -8.50 9.25 1.18
C PRO A 43 -9.16 10.58 1.47
N ASP A 44 -10.34 10.78 0.91
CA ASP A 44 -11.19 11.90 1.25
C ASP A 44 -11.62 11.76 2.72
N THR A 45 -10.93 12.48 3.60
CA THR A 45 -11.05 12.32 5.05
C THR A 45 -12.42 12.75 5.59
N SER A 46 -13.35 13.27 4.77
CA SER A 46 -14.66 13.74 5.24
C SER A 46 -15.45 12.69 6.04
N PHE A 47 -15.40 11.42 5.64
CA PHE A 47 -16.07 10.33 6.37
C PHE A 47 -15.31 9.90 7.64
N ILE A 48 -14.00 9.75 7.57
CA ILE A 48 -13.16 9.35 8.73
C ILE A 48 -13.13 10.45 9.79
N SER A 49 -13.01 11.71 9.37
CA SER A 49 -13.08 12.89 10.24
C SER A 49 -14.43 12.99 10.95
N ALA A 50 -15.55 12.62 10.30
CA ALA A 50 -16.87 12.59 10.95
C ALA A 50 -17.01 11.48 12.00
N ILE A 51 -16.40 10.31 11.76
CA ILE A 51 -16.41 9.18 12.70
C ILE A 51 -15.48 9.42 13.88
N LEU A 52 -14.31 10.04 13.64
CA LEU A 52 -13.28 10.26 14.66
C LEU A 52 -13.42 11.61 15.37
N ALA A 53 -14.25 12.54 14.88
CA ALA A 53 -14.55 13.81 15.55
C ALA A 53 -14.85 13.70 17.06
N PRO A 54 -15.62 12.69 17.54
CA PRO A 54 -15.97 12.58 18.96
C PRO A 54 -14.82 12.19 19.90
N ILE A 55 -13.71 11.69 19.36
CA ILE A 55 -12.53 11.22 20.11
C ILE A 55 -11.23 11.87 19.63
N SER A 56 -11.33 12.87 18.75
CA SER A 56 -10.19 13.50 18.08
C SER A 56 -9.22 14.19 19.05
N ASP A 57 -9.70 14.56 20.23
CA ASP A 57 -8.95 15.12 21.36
C ASP A 57 -8.29 14.05 22.25
N GLN A 58 -8.64 12.77 22.08
CA GLN A 58 -8.08 11.62 22.80
C GLN A 58 -7.14 10.78 21.94
N LEU A 59 -7.10 11.02 20.62
CA LEU A 59 -6.15 10.41 19.73
C LEU A 59 -4.82 11.17 19.87
N ASP A 60 -3.73 10.45 20.16
CA ASP A 60 -2.37 10.98 20.07
C ASP A 60 -2.26 11.73 18.74
N SER A 61 -1.74 12.96 18.80
CA SER A 61 -1.78 13.90 17.70
C SER A 61 -1.35 13.24 16.38
N SER A 62 -2.04 13.58 15.30
CA SER A 62 -1.82 13.11 13.93
C SER A 62 -0.42 13.43 13.34
N ASP A 63 0.57 13.72 14.18
CA ASP A 63 1.90 14.24 13.82
C ASP A 63 2.91 13.14 13.47
N GLY A 64 2.46 11.90 13.25
CA GLY A 64 3.37 10.79 12.96
C GLY A 64 2.85 9.70 12.04
N GLN A 65 1.61 9.77 11.56
CA GLN A 65 1.12 8.82 10.58
C GLN A 65 0.26 9.46 9.50
N ASP A 66 0.24 8.89 8.31
CA ASP A 66 -0.56 9.34 7.19
C ASP A 66 -1.01 8.17 6.31
N LEU A 67 -2.25 8.23 5.81
CA LEU A 67 -2.85 7.19 5.00
C LEU A 67 -2.65 7.54 3.52
N ILE A 68 -1.91 6.69 2.80
CA ILE A 68 -1.52 6.92 1.40
C ILE A 68 -2.02 5.77 0.54
N TYR A 69 -2.73 6.09 -0.54
CA TYR A 69 -3.28 5.17 -1.54
C TYR A 69 -2.59 5.43 -2.87
N ILE A 70 -1.68 4.54 -3.26
CA ILE A 70 -0.99 4.64 -4.55
C ILE A 70 -1.84 3.92 -5.60
N PRO A 71 -2.32 4.60 -6.67
CA PRO A 71 -3.08 3.93 -7.71
C PRO A 71 -2.26 2.82 -8.36
N ALA A 72 -2.89 1.67 -8.67
CA ALA A 72 -2.20 0.57 -9.35
C ALA A 72 -1.56 0.99 -10.68
N SER A 73 -2.16 1.96 -11.37
CA SER A 73 -1.62 2.54 -12.61
C SER A 73 -0.26 3.20 -12.40
N GLU A 74 0.02 3.83 -11.26
CA GLU A 74 1.34 4.41 -10.96
C GLU A 74 2.40 3.35 -10.74
N ILE A 75 2.01 2.24 -10.10
CA ILE A 75 2.91 1.12 -9.86
C ILE A 75 3.18 0.37 -11.16
N LYS A 76 2.15 0.17 -12.00
CA LYS A 76 2.28 -0.40 -13.36
C LYS A 76 3.29 0.33 -14.23
N LYS A 77 3.37 1.67 -14.14
CA LYS A 77 4.35 2.47 -14.90
C LYS A 77 5.79 2.10 -14.57
N LYS A 78 6.05 1.63 -13.34
CA LYS A 78 7.37 1.24 -12.83
C LYS A 78 7.59 -0.27 -12.81
N VAL A 79 6.52 -1.06 -12.70
CA VAL A 79 6.50 -2.53 -12.68
C VAL A 79 5.56 -3.01 -13.78
N PRO A 80 6.06 -3.24 -15.02
CA PRO A 80 5.22 -3.53 -16.19
C PRO A 80 4.33 -4.76 -16.06
N ASP A 81 4.68 -5.72 -15.19
CA ASP A 81 3.90 -6.95 -14.97
C ASP A 81 2.85 -6.80 -13.87
N TYR A 82 2.80 -5.67 -13.16
CA TYR A 82 1.86 -5.43 -12.08
C TYR A 82 0.40 -5.52 -12.55
N THR A 83 -0.46 -6.16 -11.78
CA THR A 83 -1.89 -6.26 -12.14
C THR A 83 -2.57 -4.92 -11.83
N ILE A 84 -3.38 -4.36 -12.74
CA ILE A 84 -4.15 -3.12 -12.43
C ILE A 84 -5.46 -3.46 -11.72
N SER A 85 -6.12 -4.51 -12.21
CA SER A 85 -7.40 -4.97 -11.71
C SER A 85 -7.48 -6.48 -11.82
N HIS A 86 -8.19 -7.09 -10.87
CA HIS A 86 -8.41 -8.53 -10.86
C HIS A 86 -9.85 -8.84 -10.50
N VAL A 87 -10.32 -9.96 -11.03
CA VAL A 87 -11.64 -10.49 -10.74
C VAL A 87 -11.54 -11.34 -9.48
N ASN A 88 -12.28 -10.98 -8.44
CA ASN A 88 -12.33 -11.80 -7.21
C ASN A 88 -13.18 -13.08 -7.42
N ILE A 89 -13.25 -13.94 -6.40
CA ILE A 89 -14.05 -15.18 -6.46
C ILE A 89 -15.56 -14.95 -6.71
N HIS A 90 -16.04 -13.71 -6.57
CA HIS A 90 -17.42 -13.30 -6.81
C HIS A 90 -17.63 -12.65 -8.18
N ASN A 91 -16.64 -12.78 -9.07
CA ASN A 91 -16.66 -12.25 -10.43
C ASN A 91 -16.76 -10.71 -10.51
N VAL A 92 -16.28 -9.99 -9.48
CA VAL A 92 -16.25 -8.53 -9.47
C VAL A 92 -14.84 -8.06 -9.77
N ASN A 93 -14.71 -7.18 -10.77
CA ASN A 93 -13.43 -6.57 -11.14
C ASN A 93 -13.20 -5.32 -10.31
N PHE A 94 -12.11 -5.28 -9.55
CA PHE A 94 -11.71 -4.12 -8.77
C PHE A 94 -10.35 -3.62 -9.24
N GLU A 95 -10.28 -2.37 -9.67
CA GLU A 95 -9.00 -1.66 -9.71
C GLU A 95 -8.54 -1.50 -8.27
N HIS A 96 -7.36 -2.04 -7.97
CA HIS A 96 -6.82 -1.96 -6.63
C HIS A 96 -5.87 -0.77 -6.53
N SER A 97 -5.78 -0.20 -5.34
CA SER A 97 -4.70 0.72 -5.00
C SER A 97 -3.79 0.02 -4.00
N LEU A 98 -2.52 0.41 -4.01
CA LEU A 98 -1.59 0.10 -2.95
C LEU A 98 -1.93 0.99 -1.75
N THR A 99 -2.86 0.49 -0.93
CA THR A 99 -3.30 1.12 0.31
C THR A 99 -2.29 0.86 1.40
N GLY A 100 -1.76 1.91 2.02
CA GLY A 100 -0.83 1.79 3.14
C GLY A 100 -0.84 2.96 4.12
N LEU A 101 -0.26 2.72 5.28
CA LEU A 101 -0.03 3.70 6.34
C LEU A 101 1.46 4.05 6.38
N ALA A 102 1.77 5.32 6.21
CA ALA A 102 3.11 5.88 6.38
C ALA A 102 3.25 6.36 7.82
N TYR A 103 4.33 5.96 8.48
CA TYR A 103 4.64 6.32 9.86
C TYR A 103 5.99 7.03 9.94
N ALA A 104 6.13 7.91 10.93
CA ALA A 104 7.44 8.34 11.40
C ALA A 104 8.18 7.12 11.98
N LYS A 105 9.39 6.85 11.50
CA LYS A 105 10.16 5.66 11.92
C LYS A 105 10.41 5.64 13.43
N SER A 106 10.52 6.80 14.06
CA SER A 106 10.64 6.94 15.52
C SER A 106 9.48 6.32 16.32
N GLN A 107 8.31 6.14 15.70
CA GLN A 107 7.13 5.54 16.32
C GLN A 107 7.09 4.01 16.21
N ILE A 108 7.95 3.42 15.38
CA ILE A 108 7.97 1.98 15.16
C ILE A 108 8.86 1.32 16.22
N GLY A 109 8.26 0.78 17.27
CA GLY A 109 8.98 0.15 18.37
C GLY A 109 9.73 -1.13 17.97
N ASN A 110 9.09 -2.04 17.22
CA ASN A 110 9.71 -3.29 16.77
C ASN A 110 9.26 -3.65 15.34
N PRO A 111 9.98 -3.21 14.29
CA PRO A 111 9.60 -3.51 12.90
C PRO A 111 9.72 -5.01 12.56
N LYS A 112 10.48 -5.79 13.34
CA LYS A 112 10.63 -7.24 13.17
C LYS A 112 9.71 -8.04 14.10
N GLY A 113 8.73 -7.41 14.75
CA GLY A 113 7.83 -8.07 15.69
C GLY A 113 7.08 -9.25 15.07
N MET A 114 6.45 -9.02 13.91
CA MET A 114 5.72 -10.06 13.18
C MET A 114 6.63 -11.20 12.71
N ALA A 115 7.82 -10.86 12.19
CA ALA A 115 8.81 -11.85 11.78
C ALA A 115 9.29 -12.71 12.96
N SER A 116 9.51 -12.08 14.11
CA SER A 116 9.96 -12.75 15.34
C SER A 116 8.88 -13.68 15.91
N SER A 117 7.62 -13.25 15.91
CA SER A 117 6.49 -14.08 16.32
C SER A 117 6.35 -15.30 15.40
N ALA A 118 6.40 -15.10 14.08
CA ALA A 118 6.36 -16.20 13.11
C ALA A 118 7.54 -17.18 13.25
N TRP A 119 8.74 -16.68 13.55
CA TRP A 119 9.94 -17.51 13.76
C TRP A 119 9.83 -18.37 15.02
N ASN A 120 9.24 -17.82 16.09
CA ASN A 120 9.10 -18.46 17.39
C ASN A 120 7.71 -19.07 17.61
N ILE A 121 6.93 -19.28 16.55
CA ILE A 121 5.51 -19.63 16.64
C ILE A 121 5.22 -20.88 17.49
N TYR A 122 6.13 -21.85 17.52
CA TYR A 122 6.00 -23.06 18.35
C TYR A 122 6.16 -22.82 19.85
N SER A 123 6.72 -21.67 20.26
CA SER A 123 6.76 -21.23 21.66
C SER A 123 5.56 -20.37 22.04
N GLU A 124 4.83 -19.86 21.05
CA GLU A 124 3.72 -18.91 21.22
C GLU A 124 2.33 -19.55 20.98
N SER A 125 2.28 -20.74 20.36
CA SER A 125 1.03 -21.46 20.06
C SER A 125 1.16 -22.96 20.32
N GLU A 126 0.08 -23.55 20.86
CA GLU A 126 -0.03 -24.99 21.10
C GLU A 126 -0.19 -25.81 19.82
N SER A 127 -0.68 -25.18 18.74
CA SER A 127 -0.92 -25.83 17.45
C SER A 127 -0.52 -24.92 16.30
N VAL A 128 0.39 -25.41 15.46
CA VAL A 128 0.87 -24.68 14.29
C VAL A 128 0.48 -25.48 13.05
N PHE A 129 -0.21 -24.84 12.11
CA PHE A 129 -0.48 -25.42 10.80
C PHE A 129 0.45 -24.78 9.77
N ILE A 130 1.13 -25.62 8.98
CA ILE A 130 2.10 -25.20 7.97
C ILE A 130 1.79 -25.91 6.67
N GLU A 131 1.70 -25.14 5.59
CA GLU A 131 1.57 -25.67 4.23
C GLU A 131 2.45 -24.92 3.24
N LYS A 132 2.68 -25.52 2.08
CA LYS A 132 3.29 -24.81 0.95
C LYS A 132 2.25 -23.90 0.32
N ASP A 133 2.67 -22.69 -0.05
CA ASP A 133 1.84 -21.84 -0.90
C ASP A 133 1.61 -22.54 -2.25
N ASN A 134 0.39 -22.44 -2.78
CA ASN A 134 -0.02 -23.12 -4.00
C ASN A 134 0.44 -22.41 -5.29
N ILE A 135 0.90 -21.17 -5.18
CA ILE A 135 1.29 -20.31 -6.32
C ILE A 135 2.76 -19.91 -6.20
N LEU A 136 3.21 -19.55 -4.99
CA LEU A 136 4.55 -19.05 -4.72
C LEU A 136 5.44 -20.18 -4.17
N PRO A 137 6.77 -20.12 -4.40
CA PRO A 137 7.72 -21.06 -3.80
C PRO A 137 7.99 -20.71 -2.31
N LEU A 138 6.92 -20.51 -1.55
CA LEU A 138 6.92 -20.03 -0.17
C LEU A 138 6.10 -20.95 0.73
N THR A 139 6.15 -20.68 2.02
CA THR A 139 5.46 -21.43 3.07
C THR A 139 4.46 -20.53 3.78
N ARG A 140 3.26 -21.05 4.02
CA ARG A 140 2.24 -20.41 4.86
C ARG A 140 2.29 -20.99 6.25
N VAL A 141 2.33 -20.12 7.25
CA VAL A 141 2.40 -20.48 8.67
C VAL A 141 1.22 -19.85 9.38
N TYR A 142 0.35 -20.70 9.93
CA TYR A 142 -0.87 -20.29 10.62
C TYR A 142 -0.69 -20.46 12.12
N GLN A 143 -1.10 -19.44 12.88
CA GLN A 143 -1.06 -19.46 14.35
C GLN A 143 -2.13 -20.38 14.96
N TYR A 144 -3.15 -20.76 14.18
CA TYR A 144 -4.27 -21.59 14.62
C TYR A 144 -4.19 -23.01 14.06
N HIS A 145 -4.88 -23.96 14.71
CA HIS A 145 -4.99 -25.37 14.30
C HIS A 145 -5.64 -25.61 12.92
N LYS A 146 -6.13 -24.56 12.26
CA LYS A 146 -6.79 -24.60 10.94
C LYS A 146 -6.35 -23.39 10.12
N PRO A 147 -6.34 -23.48 8.78
CA PRO A 147 -6.11 -22.35 7.90
C PRO A 147 -7.30 -21.38 8.00
N LEU A 148 -7.25 -20.52 9.00
CA LEU A 148 -8.15 -19.38 9.14
C LEU A 148 -7.52 -18.18 8.43
N PHE A 149 -8.35 -17.19 8.12
CA PHE A 149 -8.14 -16.06 7.21
C PHE A 149 -6.82 -15.26 7.32
N MET A 150 -5.93 -15.54 8.27
CA MET A 150 -4.64 -14.85 8.44
C MET A 150 -3.49 -15.83 8.61
N TRP A 151 -2.36 -15.54 7.95
CA TRP A 151 -1.14 -16.34 8.05
C TRP A 151 0.11 -15.49 7.82
N HIS A 152 1.25 -16.05 8.23
CA HIS A 152 2.55 -15.52 7.85
C HIS A 152 3.02 -16.22 6.58
N LEU A 153 3.54 -15.45 5.63
CA LEU A 153 4.20 -15.96 4.43
C LEU A 153 5.72 -15.89 4.64
N VAL A 154 6.40 -17.02 4.50
CA VAL A 154 7.85 -17.17 4.82
C VAL A 154 8.56 -18.02 3.78
N LYS A 155 9.89 -17.88 3.65
CA LYS A 155 10.68 -18.65 2.66
C LYS A 155 10.65 -20.16 2.90
N TYR A 156 10.71 -20.57 4.16
CA TYR A 156 10.69 -21.99 4.55
C TYR A 156 10.10 -22.17 5.95
N PRO A 157 9.60 -23.37 6.31
CA PRO A 157 8.96 -23.61 7.61
C PRO A 157 9.86 -23.25 8.81
N PRO A 158 9.32 -22.62 9.86
CA PRO A 158 10.06 -22.45 11.12
C PRO A 158 10.33 -23.81 11.78
N LYS A 159 11.42 -23.89 12.54
CA LYS A 159 11.75 -25.07 13.36
C LYS A 159 11.15 -24.91 14.76
N GLN A 160 10.78 -26.01 15.41
CA GLN A 160 10.30 -25.99 16.81
C GLN A 160 11.34 -25.41 17.78
N LYS A 161 12.62 -25.65 17.51
CA LYS A 161 13.75 -25.09 18.25
C LYS A 161 14.73 -24.50 17.23
N PRO A 162 14.60 -23.21 16.89
CA PRO A 162 15.50 -22.58 15.94
C PRO A 162 16.91 -22.51 16.54
N GLU A 163 17.87 -23.15 15.88
CA GLU A 163 19.29 -23.19 16.29
C GLU A 163 20.07 -21.94 15.85
N THR A 164 19.52 -21.21 14.89
CA THR A 164 20.12 -20.03 14.29
C THR A 164 19.25 -18.81 14.58
N LYS A 165 19.87 -17.62 14.54
CA LYS A 165 19.14 -16.36 14.53
C LYS A 165 18.21 -16.30 13.31
N LEU A 166 17.08 -15.61 13.46
CA LEU A 166 16.15 -15.28 12.38
C LEU A 166 16.90 -14.60 11.21
N PRO A 167 16.92 -15.17 10.01
CA PRO A 167 17.48 -14.50 8.83
C PRO A 167 16.65 -13.27 8.44
N ASP A 168 17.33 -12.22 8.00
CA ASP A 168 16.69 -10.93 7.70
C ASP A 168 15.69 -11.00 6.53
N ASP A 169 15.89 -11.94 5.61
CA ASP A 169 15.08 -12.12 4.39
C ASP A 169 14.11 -13.31 4.48
N TRP A 170 14.04 -13.98 5.64
CA TRP A 170 13.22 -15.19 5.80
C TRP A 170 11.72 -14.87 5.77
N TYR A 171 11.33 -13.76 6.41
CA TYR A 171 9.95 -13.34 6.55
C TYR A 171 9.53 -12.52 5.33
N ILE A 172 8.43 -12.91 4.67
CA ILE A 172 7.92 -12.19 3.51
C ILE A 172 6.84 -11.20 3.91
N GLY A 173 5.87 -11.61 4.75
CA GLY A 173 4.79 -10.71 5.15
C GLY A 173 3.72 -11.38 6.00
N SER A 174 2.82 -10.56 6.52
CA SER A 174 1.58 -11.02 7.18
C SER A 174 0.46 -10.90 6.18
N CYS A 175 -0.29 -11.96 5.96
CA CYS A 175 -1.27 -12.00 4.90
C CYS A 175 -2.64 -12.38 5.43
N LEU A 176 -3.67 -11.89 4.74
CA LEU A 176 -5.05 -12.14 5.07
C LEU A 176 -5.89 -12.38 3.84
N GLU A 177 -6.92 -13.20 3.98
CA GLU A 177 -7.99 -13.39 3.00
C GLU A 177 -9.26 -12.69 3.48
N ALA A 178 -9.78 -11.77 2.68
CA ALA A 178 -11.04 -11.06 2.92
C ALA A 178 -11.89 -11.06 1.65
N ALA A 179 -13.14 -11.50 1.77
CA ALA A 179 -14.09 -11.60 0.65
C ALA A 179 -13.52 -12.34 -0.59
N GLY A 180 -12.71 -13.38 -0.33
CA GLY A 180 -12.03 -14.18 -1.36
C GLY A 180 -10.94 -13.44 -2.15
N SER A 181 -10.49 -12.29 -1.65
CA SER A 181 -9.28 -11.63 -2.09
C SER A 181 -8.21 -11.81 -1.02
N TYR A 182 -7.00 -12.15 -1.44
CA TYR A 182 -5.87 -12.30 -0.56
C TYR A 182 -4.91 -11.13 -0.73
N SER A 183 -4.43 -10.60 0.39
CA SER A 183 -3.40 -9.57 0.40
C SER A 183 -2.37 -9.82 1.49
N CYS A 184 -1.13 -9.44 1.25
CA CYS A 184 -0.06 -9.42 2.22
C CYS A 184 0.35 -8.00 2.54
N THR A 185 0.51 -7.72 3.82
CA THR A 185 1.23 -6.56 4.32
C THR A 185 2.70 -6.67 3.93
N GLN A 186 3.21 -5.63 3.29
CA GLN A 186 4.61 -5.38 2.95
C GLN A 186 5.03 -4.05 3.58
N THR A 187 6.34 -3.85 3.70
CA THR A 187 6.90 -2.67 4.35
C THR A 187 8.07 -2.13 3.55
N VAL A 188 8.12 -0.82 3.36
CA VAL A 188 9.28 -0.11 2.81
C VAL A 188 9.75 0.92 3.82
N GLU A 189 11.05 0.95 4.09
CA GLU A 189 11.68 2.03 4.84
C GLU A 189 12.29 3.05 3.88
N TYR A 190 11.85 4.30 3.96
CA TYR A 190 12.39 5.42 3.19
C TYR A 190 12.85 6.53 4.13
N LYS A 191 14.17 6.71 4.29
CA LYS A 191 14.76 7.68 5.23
C LYS A 191 14.17 7.54 6.64
N SER A 192 13.41 8.53 7.13
CA SER A 192 12.72 8.48 8.43
C SER A 192 11.24 8.10 8.34
N ILE A 193 10.82 7.49 7.23
CA ILE A 193 9.47 6.99 6.99
C ILE A 193 9.48 5.46 6.98
N TYR A 194 8.52 4.88 7.68
CA TYR A 194 8.16 3.47 7.59
C TYR A 194 6.79 3.36 6.93
N TYR A 195 6.72 2.80 5.72
CA TYR A 195 5.47 2.67 4.97
C TYR A 195 5.02 1.22 4.93
N GLU A 196 3.89 0.93 5.57
CA GLU A 196 3.25 -0.38 5.58
C GLU A 196 2.10 -0.40 4.58
N TYR A 197 2.10 -1.32 3.61
CA TYR A 197 1.10 -1.35 2.53
C TYR A 197 0.68 -2.77 2.15
N LYS A 198 -0.47 -2.90 1.49
CA LYS A 198 -1.02 -4.20 1.07
C LYS A 198 -0.75 -4.52 -0.39
N VAL A 199 -0.13 -5.66 -0.64
CA VAL A 199 0.07 -6.24 -1.98
C VAL A 199 -0.89 -7.41 -2.19
N GLN A 200 -1.48 -7.52 -3.37
CA GLN A 200 -2.42 -8.59 -3.72
C GLN A 200 -1.71 -9.91 -4.03
N ALA A 201 -2.44 -11.03 -3.88
CA ALA A 201 -1.93 -12.40 -4.08
C ALA A 201 -1.13 -12.57 -5.33
N GLN A 202 -1.77 -12.22 -6.45
CA GLN A 202 -1.21 -12.48 -7.75
C GLN A 202 0.06 -11.66 -7.98
N ASP A 203 0.25 -10.55 -7.29
CA ASP A 203 1.39 -9.65 -7.47
C ASP A 203 2.50 -9.87 -6.41
N MET A 204 2.32 -10.81 -5.48
CA MET A 204 3.34 -11.11 -4.44
C MET A 204 4.65 -11.65 -4.99
N HIS A 205 4.65 -12.21 -6.21
CA HIS A 205 5.87 -12.59 -6.90
C HIS A 205 6.70 -11.36 -7.33
N LEU A 206 6.07 -10.19 -7.50
CA LEU A 206 6.67 -8.91 -7.88
C LEU A 206 7.02 -8.02 -6.68
N ARG A 207 6.90 -8.53 -5.43
CA ARG A 207 7.03 -7.72 -4.21
C ARG A 207 8.30 -6.86 -4.13
N GLU A 208 9.42 -7.37 -4.66
CA GLU A 208 10.71 -6.67 -4.65
C GLU A 208 10.66 -5.47 -5.60
N ASP A 209 10.22 -5.69 -6.85
CA ASP A 209 10.00 -4.63 -7.84
C ASP A 209 8.98 -3.58 -7.36
N ILE A 210 7.92 -4.02 -6.68
CA ILE A 210 6.92 -3.13 -6.07
C ILE A 210 7.56 -2.27 -4.97
N SER A 211 8.41 -2.86 -4.12
CA SER A 211 9.10 -2.14 -3.04
C SER A 211 10.05 -1.08 -3.60
N GLU A 212 10.75 -1.40 -4.69
CA GLU A 212 11.60 -0.45 -5.41
C GLU A 212 10.77 0.67 -6.05
N ALA A 213 9.64 0.34 -6.68
CA ALA A 213 8.73 1.31 -7.28
C ALA A 213 8.15 2.28 -6.23
N VAL A 214 7.75 1.77 -5.07
CA VAL A 214 7.30 2.58 -3.93
C VAL A 214 8.43 3.50 -3.45
N THR A 215 9.64 2.97 -3.26
CA THR A 215 10.81 3.77 -2.86
C THR A 215 11.11 4.90 -3.86
N ALA A 216 10.98 4.62 -5.16
CA ALA A 216 11.14 5.62 -6.22
C ALA A 216 10.06 6.71 -6.16
N LEU A 217 8.79 6.35 -5.89
CA LEU A 217 7.71 7.32 -5.70
C LEU A 217 7.97 8.24 -4.49
N PHE A 218 8.41 7.70 -3.36
CA PHE A 218 8.76 8.51 -2.19
C PHE A 218 9.93 9.47 -2.48
N THR A 219 10.88 9.05 -3.31
CA THR A 219 11.97 9.92 -3.80
C THR A 219 11.43 11.06 -4.67
N GLU A 220 10.52 10.76 -5.60
CA GLU A 220 9.85 11.76 -6.45
C GLU A 220 9.03 12.76 -5.61
N TRP A 221 8.30 12.28 -4.61
CA TRP A 221 7.48 13.12 -3.72
C TRP A 221 8.30 13.98 -2.77
N GLU A 222 9.46 13.55 -2.31
CA GLU A 222 10.34 14.43 -1.54
C GLU A 222 10.90 15.55 -2.43
N ASN A 223 11.26 15.24 -3.67
CA ASN A 223 11.79 16.23 -4.61
C ASN A 223 10.75 17.25 -5.06
N SER A 224 9.48 16.86 -5.16
CA SER A 224 8.37 17.76 -5.56
C SER A 224 8.06 18.83 -4.52
N CYS A 225 8.48 18.66 -3.26
CA CYS A 225 8.22 19.62 -2.19
C CYS A 225 8.81 21.02 -2.42
N ASN A 226 9.87 21.11 -3.22
CA ASN A 226 10.58 22.36 -3.50
C ASN A 226 10.04 23.08 -4.76
N GLY A 227 9.06 22.51 -5.46
CA GLY A 227 8.57 22.98 -6.76
C GLY A 227 7.21 23.70 -6.75
N SER A 228 6.66 24.04 -5.58
CA SER A 228 5.34 24.67 -5.44
C SER A 228 5.42 26.06 -4.82
#